data_AF-T0TMW7-F1
#
_entry.id   AF-T0TMW7-F1
#
_cell.length_a   1.000
_cell.length_b   1.000
_cell.length_c   1.000
_cell.angle_alpha   90.00
_cell.angle_beta   90.00
_cell.angle_gamma   90.00
#
_symmetry.space_group_name_H-M   'P 1'
#
loop_
_entity.id
_entity.type
_entity.pdbx_description
1 polymer ?
#
loop_
_entity_poly.entity_id
_entity_poly.type
_entity_poly.pdbx_seq_one_letter_code
_entity_poly.pdbx_strand_id
1 'polypeptide(L)'
;MTQQPQFAQTTATFQQAMPVKKGMSKKAKIILASVLGAVAVILLSVGGYSLWRYQSGKIVDGTYEVVSLSRYDEDKDKMVDGLDEYKDEGLDVQSFVIVKNNQSRTYNLLESDNKSYVSLIDYEMDVPQVFDPWNKTQSQVLNADQVEDATKDFMKKMRKDYSFYTKEAADKVVKKQQENIKIP
;
A
#
# COMPACT_ATOMS: atom_id res chain seq x y z
N MET A 1 0.45 77.02 76.24
CA MET A 1 1.34 77.15 75.05
C MET A 1 2.70 76.62 75.52
N THR A 2 3.42 75.68 74.90
CA THR A 2 3.33 74.90 73.64
C THR A 2 4.27 73.66 73.84
N GLN A 3 4.44 72.64 72.98
CA GLN A 3 4.05 72.36 71.59
C GLN A 3 3.89 70.82 71.40
N GLN A 4 3.20 70.34 70.37
CA GLN A 4 3.11 68.92 69.99
C GLN A 4 4.33 68.47 69.13
N PRO A 5 4.99 67.33 69.45
CA PRO A 5 5.80 66.59 68.50
C PRO A 5 4.93 65.53 67.81
N GLN A 6 4.58 65.77 66.55
CA GLN A 6 4.04 64.74 65.65
C GLN A 6 5.18 64.25 64.78
N PHE A 7 5.63 63.00 64.96
CA PHE A 7 6.58 62.38 64.05
C PHE A 7 6.15 60.97 63.62
N ALA A 8 5.90 60.88 62.32
CA ALA A 8 5.78 59.68 61.48
C ALA A 8 5.12 58.44 62.10
N GLN A 9 3.86 58.19 61.72
CA GLN A 9 3.46 56.81 61.45
C GLN A 9 4.35 56.29 60.33
N THR A 10 5.26 55.36 60.66
CA THR A 10 5.95 54.57 59.66
C THR A 10 4.91 53.67 59.00
N THR A 11 4.35 54.12 57.86
CA THR A 11 3.47 53.29 57.05
C THR A 11 4.29 52.11 56.54
N ALA A 12 4.23 51.00 57.28
CA ALA A 12 4.77 49.73 56.84
C ALA A 12 3.96 49.31 55.61
N THR A 13 4.48 49.61 54.43
CA THR A 13 3.99 49.03 53.18
C THR A 13 4.22 47.53 53.30
N PHE A 14 3.19 46.81 53.76
CA PHE A 14 3.10 45.38 53.60
C PHE A 14 3.08 45.12 52.10
N GLN A 15 4.27 44.93 51.53
CA GLN A 15 4.41 44.27 50.25
C GLN A 15 3.79 42.89 50.43
N GLN A 16 2.55 42.75 49.98
CA GLN A 16 1.87 41.48 49.91
C GLN A 16 2.68 40.64 48.92
N ALA A 17 3.61 39.85 49.45
CA ALA A 17 4.54 39.07 48.66
C ALA A 17 3.72 38.16 47.76
N MET A 18 3.67 38.48 46.46
CA MET A 18 2.94 37.67 45.50
C MET A 18 3.47 36.24 45.63
N PRO A 19 2.59 35.22 45.69
CA PRO A 19 3.01 33.86 45.98
C PRO A 19 4.06 33.43 44.96
N VAL A 20 5.31 33.28 45.41
CA VAL A 20 6.42 32.88 44.56
C VAL A 20 6.03 31.57 43.89
N LYS A 21 5.90 31.61 42.56
CA LYS A 21 5.36 30.51 41.76
C LYS A 21 6.22 29.26 42.00
N LYS A 22 5.74 28.38 42.89
CA LYS A 22 6.56 27.31 43.49
C LYS A 22 6.99 26.33 42.41
N GLY A 23 8.25 26.44 42.00
CA GLY A 23 8.83 25.60 40.95
C GLY A 23 8.70 24.12 41.30
N MET A 24 8.55 23.30 40.26
CA MET A 24 8.41 21.84 40.40
C MET A 24 9.56 21.24 41.23
N SER A 25 9.21 20.39 42.19
CA SER A 25 10.18 19.78 43.12
C SER A 25 11.20 18.90 42.37
N LYS A 26 12.41 18.72 42.93
CA LYS A 26 13.45 17.88 42.30
C LYS A 26 12.92 16.47 41.96
N LYS A 27 12.14 15.85 42.86
CA LYS A 27 11.52 14.54 42.63
C LYS A 27 10.54 14.56 41.45
N ALA A 28 9.65 15.56 41.38
CA ALA A 28 8.70 15.68 40.27
C ALA A 28 9.38 15.97 38.92
N LYS A 29 10.47 16.76 38.90
CA LYS A 29 11.29 16.95 37.68
C LYS A 29 11.92 15.65 37.18
N ILE A 30 12.42 14.80 38.07
CA ILE A 30 13.00 13.49 37.71
C ILE A 30 11.92 12.55 37.17
N ILE A 31 10.74 12.49 37.81
CA ILE A 31 9.61 11.68 37.33
C ILE A 31 9.17 12.16 35.93
N LEU A 32 9.01 13.46 35.73
CA LEU A 32 8.63 14.03 34.43
C LEU A 32 9.68 13.71 33.35
N ALA A 33 10.98 13.86 33.65
CA ALA A 33 12.04 13.51 32.72
C ALA A 33 12.05 12.01 32.39
N SER A 34 11.78 11.14 33.36
CA SER A 34 11.68 9.68 33.18
C SER A 34 10.49 9.30 32.29
N VAL A 35 9.31 9.90 32.52
CA VAL A 35 8.10 9.67 31.70
C VAL A 35 8.32 10.15 30.27
N LEU A 36 8.88 11.36 30.08
CA LEU A 36 9.20 11.89 28.75
C LEU A 36 10.26 11.03 28.04
N GLY A 37 11.26 10.53 28.76
CA GLY A 37 12.26 9.59 28.24
C GLY A 37 11.63 8.27 27.78
N ALA A 38 10.75 7.67 28.57
CA ALA A 38 10.03 6.45 28.21
C ALA A 38 9.14 6.65 26.97
N VAL A 39 8.39 7.76 26.90
CA VAL A 39 7.57 8.12 25.73
C VAL A 39 8.45 8.33 24.49
N ALA A 40 9.59 9.01 24.62
CA ALA A 40 10.52 9.21 23.51
C ALA A 40 11.09 7.87 22.99
N VAL A 41 11.45 6.94 23.89
CA VAL A 41 11.91 5.59 23.50
C VAL A 41 10.80 4.84 22.75
N ILE A 42 9.56 4.85 23.24
CA ILE A 42 8.43 4.17 22.57
C ILE A 42 8.20 4.77 21.17
N LEU A 43 8.19 6.11 21.04
CA LEU A 43 8.00 6.79 19.76
C LEU A 43 9.14 6.50 18.77
N LEU A 44 10.40 6.46 19.24
CA LEU A 44 11.55 6.10 18.40
C LEU A 44 11.52 4.63 18.00
N SER A 45 11.11 3.71 18.88
CA SER A 45 10.97 2.29 18.55
C SER A 45 9.87 2.04 17.53
N VAL A 46 8.65 2.54 17.75
CA VAL A 46 7.50 2.33 16.86
C VAL A 46 7.67 3.11 15.54
N GLY A 47 8.07 4.38 15.61
CA GLY A 47 8.29 5.22 14.45
C GLY A 47 9.49 4.76 13.60
N GLY A 48 10.61 4.41 14.25
CA GLY A 48 11.79 3.85 13.59
C GLY A 48 11.51 2.50 12.92
N TYR A 49 10.79 1.60 13.61
CA TYR A 49 10.37 0.32 13.02
C TYR A 49 9.44 0.53 11.83
N SER A 50 8.46 1.43 11.93
CA SER A 50 7.52 1.74 10.84
C SER A 50 8.23 2.32 9.61
N LEU A 51 9.16 3.26 9.81
CA LEU A 51 10.00 3.81 8.74
C LEU A 51 10.88 2.74 8.08
N TRP A 52 11.57 1.93 8.87
CA TRP A 52 12.38 0.82 8.38
C TRP A 52 11.54 -0.20 7.61
N ARG A 53 10.36 -0.58 8.13
CA ARG A 53 9.48 -1.57 7.53
C ARG A 53 8.78 -1.06 6.26
N TYR A 54 8.56 0.24 6.16
CA TYR A 54 8.09 0.91 4.94
C TYR A 54 9.17 0.95 3.85
N GLN A 55 10.42 1.24 4.20
CA GLN A 55 11.54 1.27 3.24
C GLN A 55 11.95 -0.12 2.77
N SER A 56 12.22 -1.05 3.71
CA SER A 56 12.53 -2.47 3.42
C SER A 56 11.32 -3.28 2.93
N GLY A 57 10.14 -2.67 3.00
CA GLY A 57 8.87 -3.17 2.49
C GLY A 57 8.76 -3.12 0.97
N LYS A 58 9.46 -2.19 0.32
CA LYS A 58 9.43 -2.03 -1.14
C LYS A 58 9.90 -3.30 -1.85
N ILE A 59 9.16 -3.71 -2.87
CA ILE A 59 9.69 -4.64 -3.87
C ILE A 59 10.78 -3.88 -4.62
N VAL A 60 11.94 -4.52 -4.78
CA VAL A 60 13.11 -3.91 -5.41
C VAL A 60 12.91 -3.89 -6.92
N ASP A 61 13.38 -2.86 -7.61
CA ASP A 61 13.37 -2.84 -9.07
C ASP A 61 14.15 -4.05 -9.61
N GLY A 62 13.53 -4.85 -10.48
CA GLY A 62 14.09 -6.13 -10.93
C GLY A 62 13.08 -7.01 -11.68
N THR A 63 13.54 -8.20 -12.09
CA THR A 63 12.71 -9.24 -12.71
C THR A 63 12.51 -10.38 -11.73
N TYR A 64 11.27 -10.80 -11.58
CA TYR A 64 10.83 -11.86 -10.66
C TYR A 64 10.16 -12.98 -11.44
N GLU A 65 10.37 -14.23 -11.05
CA GLU A 65 9.65 -15.38 -11.59
C GLU A 65 8.33 -15.59 -10.82
N VAL A 66 7.25 -15.88 -11.54
CA VAL A 66 5.96 -16.23 -10.94
C VAL A 66 5.95 -17.72 -10.65
N VAL A 67 6.30 -18.09 -9.41
CA VAL A 67 6.35 -19.49 -8.95
C VAL A 67 5.00 -20.05 -8.50
N SER A 68 3.95 -19.23 -8.46
CA SER A 68 2.58 -19.62 -8.10
C SER A 68 1.57 -18.61 -8.66
N LEU A 69 0.51 -19.10 -9.30
CA LEU A 69 -0.64 -18.30 -9.71
C LEU A 69 -1.89 -18.96 -9.15
N SER A 70 -2.77 -18.23 -8.47
CA SER A 70 -4.03 -18.78 -7.99
C SER A 70 -5.20 -17.94 -8.46
N ARG A 71 -6.18 -18.58 -9.11
CA ARG A 71 -7.42 -17.94 -9.58
C ARG A 71 -8.63 -18.62 -8.95
N TYR A 72 -9.73 -17.89 -8.78
CA TYR A 72 -11.01 -18.51 -8.43
C TYR A 72 -11.58 -19.22 -9.67
N ASP A 73 -12.10 -20.42 -9.47
CA ASP A 73 -12.84 -21.18 -10.46
C ASP A 73 -14.30 -21.28 -9.99
N GLU A 74 -15.17 -20.55 -10.68
CA GLU A 74 -16.61 -20.45 -10.39
C GLU A 74 -17.33 -21.79 -10.59
N ASP A 75 -16.92 -22.60 -11.57
CA ASP A 75 -17.56 -23.88 -11.88
C ASP A 75 -17.18 -24.96 -10.84
N LYS A 76 -15.99 -24.83 -10.23
CA LYS A 76 -15.47 -25.72 -9.19
C LYS A 76 -15.65 -25.19 -7.76
N ASP A 77 -16.21 -23.98 -7.60
CA ASP A 77 -16.39 -23.23 -6.35
C ASP A 77 -15.15 -23.22 -5.43
N LYS A 78 -13.96 -23.01 -6.02
CA LYS A 78 -12.68 -23.05 -5.29
C LYS A 78 -11.56 -22.27 -5.97
N MET A 79 -10.51 -21.95 -5.21
CA MET A 79 -9.23 -21.54 -5.78
C MET A 79 -8.57 -22.71 -6.51
N VAL A 80 -8.04 -22.46 -7.70
CA VAL A 80 -7.23 -23.39 -8.51
C VAL A 80 -5.87 -22.77 -8.80
N ASP A 81 -4.86 -23.63 -8.99
CA ASP A 81 -3.55 -23.19 -9.48
C ASP A 81 -3.64 -22.91 -10.98
N GLY A 82 -3.35 -21.67 -11.37
CA GLY A 82 -3.40 -21.21 -12.75
C GLY A 82 -2.14 -21.53 -13.56
N LEU A 83 -1.05 -21.99 -12.93
CA LEU A 83 0.13 -22.50 -13.64
C LEU A 83 -0.04 -23.96 -14.06
N ASP A 84 -0.75 -24.77 -13.26
CA ASP A 84 -0.99 -26.18 -13.57
C ASP A 84 -1.97 -26.37 -14.75
N GLU A 85 -2.95 -25.47 -14.94
CA GLU A 85 -3.93 -25.60 -16.02
C GLU A 85 -3.30 -25.57 -17.43
N TYR A 86 -2.18 -24.88 -17.62
CA TYR A 86 -1.48 -24.87 -18.92
C TYR A 86 -0.71 -26.18 -19.19
N LYS A 87 -0.29 -26.90 -18.14
CA LYS A 87 0.44 -28.17 -18.27
C LYS A 87 -0.45 -29.28 -18.82
N ASP A 88 -1.74 -29.27 -18.46
CA ASP A 88 -2.74 -30.20 -18.99
C ASP A 88 -2.97 -30.01 -20.51
N GLU A 89 -2.72 -28.80 -21.04
CA GLU A 89 -2.75 -28.51 -22.48
C GLU A 89 -1.41 -28.78 -23.18
N GLY A 90 -0.39 -29.26 -22.45
CA GLY A 90 0.95 -29.54 -22.99
C GLY A 90 1.80 -28.28 -23.26
N LEU A 91 1.42 -27.14 -22.67
CA LEU A 91 2.13 -25.87 -22.79
C LEU A 91 2.96 -25.62 -21.52
N ASP A 92 4.26 -25.36 -21.68
CA ASP A 92 5.06 -24.81 -20.59
C ASP A 92 4.96 -23.28 -20.61
N VAL A 93 4.52 -22.71 -19.48
CA VAL A 93 4.26 -21.28 -19.33
C VAL A 93 5.13 -20.74 -18.22
N GLN A 94 6.18 -20.00 -18.60
CA GLN A 94 7.05 -19.32 -17.65
C GLN A 94 6.67 -17.85 -17.58
N SER A 95 6.07 -17.44 -16.47
CA SER A 95 5.62 -16.07 -16.23
C SER A 95 6.64 -15.30 -15.40
N PHE A 96 6.93 -14.06 -15.82
CA PHE A 96 7.85 -13.15 -15.14
C PHE A 96 7.19 -11.81 -14.87
N VAL A 97 7.51 -11.18 -13.73
CA VAL A 97 7.08 -9.83 -13.39
C VAL A 97 8.29 -8.91 -13.36
N ILE A 98 8.30 -7.87 -14.19
CA ILE A 98 9.28 -6.79 -14.09
C ILE A 98 8.70 -5.70 -13.19
N VAL A 99 9.38 -5.39 -12.09
CA VAL A 99 9.05 -4.29 -11.19
C VAL A 99 10.00 -3.13 -11.43
N LYS A 100 9.45 -1.92 -11.54
CA LYS A 100 10.21 -0.67 -11.68
C LYS A 100 9.43 0.49 -11.08
N ASN A 101 10.05 1.29 -10.21
CA ASN A 101 9.43 2.48 -9.59
C ASN A 101 8.06 2.18 -8.90
N ASN A 102 7.93 1.05 -8.21
CA ASN A 102 6.66 0.55 -7.62
C ASN A 102 5.52 0.26 -8.64
N GLN A 103 5.82 0.14 -9.93
CA GLN A 103 4.90 -0.40 -10.94
C GLN A 103 5.41 -1.77 -11.39
N SER A 104 4.50 -2.66 -11.80
CA SER A 104 4.83 -4.00 -12.28
C SER A 104 4.20 -4.26 -13.66
N ARG A 105 4.88 -5.08 -14.48
CA ARG A 105 4.28 -5.69 -15.68
C ARG A 105 4.59 -7.19 -15.71
N THR A 106 3.56 -7.99 -15.91
CA THR A 106 3.69 -9.42 -16.16
C THR A 106 4.01 -9.68 -17.64
N TYR A 107 4.88 -10.66 -17.88
CA TYR A 107 5.30 -11.18 -19.17
C TYR A 107 5.16 -12.70 -19.14
N ASN A 108 4.65 -13.30 -20.23
CA ASN A 108 4.46 -14.74 -20.31
C ASN A 108 5.29 -15.31 -21.45
N LEU A 109 6.18 -16.24 -21.15
CA LEU A 109 6.85 -17.09 -22.13
C LEU A 109 5.98 -18.33 -22.34
N LEU A 110 5.60 -18.62 -23.59
CA LEU A 110 4.97 -19.89 -23.96
C LEU A 110 5.98 -20.70 -24.77
N GLU A 111 6.28 -21.92 -24.33
CA GLU A 111 7.09 -22.85 -25.10
C GLU A 111 6.18 -23.86 -25.84
N SER A 112 6.43 -24.02 -27.15
CA SER A 112 5.71 -24.97 -28.00
C SER A 112 6.63 -25.44 -29.14
N ASP A 113 6.66 -26.73 -29.44
CA ASP A 113 7.47 -27.34 -30.51
C ASP A 113 8.97 -26.92 -30.50
N ASN A 114 9.61 -26.94 -29.33
CA ASN A 114 11.00 -26.49 -29.12
C ASN A 114 11.26 -25.02 -29.54
N LYS A 115 10.22 -24.19 -29.58
CA LYS A 115 10.30 -22.74 -29.84
C LYS A 115 9.66 -21.98 -28.68
N SER A 116 10.44 -21.16 -28.03
CA SER A 116 9.99 -20.26 -26.97
C SER A 116 9.45 -18.96 -27.61
N TYR A 117 8.17 -18.67 -27.39
CA TYR A 117 7.53 -17.43 -27.85
C TYR A 117 7.27 -16.53 -26.65
N VAL A 118 7.91 -15.36 -26.61
CA VAL A 118 7.55 -14.33 -25.63
C VAL A 118 6.18 -13.77 -26.03
N SER A 119 5.14 -14.21 -25.33
CA SER A 119 3.81 -13.66 -25.46
C SER A 119 3.77 -12.34 -24.70
N LEU A 120 4.10 -11.28 -25.43
CA LEU A 120 3.99 -9.88 -25.01
C LEU A 120 2.51 -9.47 -24.90
N ILE A 121 1.79 -10.10 -23.95
CA ILE A 121 0.49 -9.65 -23.46
C ILE A 121 0.76 -8.40 -22.62
N ASP A 122 1.07 -7.29 -23.31
CA ASP A 122 1.53 -6.00 -22.76
C ASP A 122 0.45 -5.22 -21.99
N TYR A 123 -0.59 -5.91 -21.51
CA TYR A 123 -1.90 -5.34 -21.23
C TYR A 123 -2.17 -4.94 -19.78
N GLU A 124 -1.19 -5.09 -18.88
CA GLU A 124 -1.31 -4.64 -17.48
C GLU A 124 -0.71 -3.25 -17.22
N MET A 125 -0.11 -2.63 -18.24
CA MET A 125 0.67 -1.40 -18.08
C MET A 125 -0.17 -0.14 -17.80
N ASP A 126 -1.40 -0.09 -18.32
CA ASP A 126 -2.30 1.07 -18.17
C ASP A 126 -3.18 0.98 -16.90
N VAL A 127 -3.13 -0.14 -16.19
CA VAL A 127 -3.94 -0.37 -14.98
C VAL A 127 -3.29 0.32 -13.78
N PRO A 128 -3.98 1.21 -13.05
CA PRO A 128 -3.45 1.79 -11.82
C PRO A 128 -3.15 0.71 -10.80
N GLN A 129 -1.95 0.74 -10.23
CA GLN A 129 -1.50 -0.22 -9.23
C GLN A 129 -1.21 0.51 -7.91
N VAL A 130 -1.68 -0.06 -6.80
CA VAL A 130 -1.33 0.38 -5.45
C VAL A 130 -0.37 -0.63 -4.84
N PHE A 131 0.72 -0.11 -4.28
CA PHE A 131 1.76 -0.90 -3.65
C PHE A 131 1.69 -0.78 -2.12
N ASP A 132 1.60 -1.92 -1.44
CA ASP A 132 1.63 -2.03 0.02
C ASP A 132 3.01 -2.53 0.49
N PRO A 133 3.91 -1.64 0.94
CA PRO A 133 5.21 -2.04 1.49
C PRO A 133 5.07 -2.86 2.78
N TRP A 134 4.00 -2.69 3.56
CA TRP A 134 3.82 -3.43 4.80
C TRP A 134 3.60 -4.91 4.50
N ASN A 135 2.67 -5.25 3.61
CA ASN A 135 2.44 -6.64 3.23
C ASN A 135 3.36 -7.15 2.10
N LYS A 136 4.14 -6.25 1.48
CA LYS A 136 4.96 -6.51 0.28
C LYS A 136 4.12 -6.96 -0.93
N THR A 137 2.89 -6.46 -1.01
CA THR A 137 1.91 -6.81 -2.04
C THR A 137 1.69 -5.64 -2.99
N GLN A 138 1.16 -5.96 -4.16
CA GLN A 138 0.78 -4.99 -5.18
C GLN A 138 -0.59 -5.40 -5.72
N SER A 139 -1.50 -4.43 -5.81
CA SER A 139 -2.88 -4.67 -6.21
C SER A 139 -3.25 -3.74 -7.36
N GLN A 140 -3.92 -4.29 -8.36
CA GLN A 140 -4.59 -3.48 -9.38
C GLN A 140 -5.79 -2.75 -8.74
N VAL A 141 -5.98 -1.47 -9.07
CA VAL A 141 -7.07 -0.63 -8.53
C VAL A 141 -7.85 -0.04 -9.69
N LEU A 142 -8.88 -0.77 -10.08
CA LEU A 142 -9.87 -0.38 -11.08
C LEU A 142 -11.25 -0.38 -10.42
N ASN A 143 -12.08 0.61 -10.74
CA ASN A 143 -13.52 0.53 -10.50
C ASN A 143 -14.23 -0.25 -11.63
N ALA A 144 -15.52 -0.53 -11.47
CA ALA A 144 -16.28 -1.34 -12.43
C ALA A 144 -16.22 -0.81 -13.87
N ASP A 145 -16.39 0.50 -14.04
CA ASP A 145 -16.36 1.16 -15.35
C ASP A 145 -14.96 1.06 -15.98
N GLN A 146 -13.90 1.19 -15.17
CA GLN A 146 -12.51 1.08 -15.63
C GLN A 146 -12.12 -0.35 -16.03
N VAL A 147 -12.61 -1.39 -15.33
CA VAL A 147 -12.39 -2.78 -15.77
C VAL A 147 -13.17 -3.06 -17.06
N GLU A 148 -14.40 -2.56 -17.18
CA GLU A 148 -15.20 -2.70 -18.40
C GLU A 148 -14.49 -2.07 -19.61
N ASP A 149 -14.01 -0.82 -19.48
CA ASP A 149 -13.32 -0.12 -20.56
C ASP A 149 -11.97 -0.78 -20.89
N ALA A 150 -11.17 -1.18 -19.88
CA ALA A 150 -9.94 -1.93 -20.10
C ALA A 150 -10.19 -3.27 -20.83
N THR A 151 -11.24 -3.99 -20.44
CA THR A 151 -11.63 -5.26 -21.08
C THR A 151 -12.09 -5.04 -22.53
N LYS A 152 -12.89 -3.99 -22.80
CA LYS A 152 -13.31 -3.63 -24.16
C LYS A 152 -12.12 -3.28 -25.04
N ASP A 153 -11.20 -2.45 -24.56
CA ASP A 153 -10.05 -2.02 -25.36
C ASP A 153 -9.03 -3.17 -25.55
N PHE A 154 -8.85 -4.05 -24.56
CA PHE A 154 -8.14 -5.32 -24.73
C PHE A 154 -8.78 -6.17 -25.82
N MET A 155 -10.07 -6.50 -25.71
CA MET A 155 -10.75 -7.33 -26.70
C MET A 155 -10.76 -6.69 -28.10
N LYS A 156 -10.83 -5.37 -28.21
CA LYS A 156 -10.74 -4.64 -29.47
C LYS A 156 -9.34 -4.71 -30.11
N LYS A 157 -8.26 -4.67 -29.31
CA LYS A 157 -6.89 -4.91 -29.80
C LYS A 157 -6.71 -6.38 -30.21
N MET A 158 -7.13 -7.33 -29.36
CA MET A 158 -7.08 -8.76 -29.69
C MET A 158 -7.83 -9.09 -30.98
N ARG A 159 -9.04 -8.55 -31.19
CA ARG A 159 -9.81 -8.71 -32.43
C ARG A 159 -9.18 -8.06 -33.68
N LYS A 160 -8.32 -7.06 -33.50
CA LYS A 160 -7.61 -6.38 -34.60
C LYS A 160 -6.39 -7.20 -35.02
N ASP A 161 -5.65 -7.73 -34.05
CA ASP A 161 -4.37 -8.39 -34.29
C ASP A 161 -4.55 -9.92 -34.49
N TYR A 162 -5.66 -10.50 -34.02
CA TYR A 162 -5.99 -11.93 -34.11
C TYR A 162 -7.41 -12.16 -34.64
N SER A 163 -7.52 -12.63 -35.89
CA SER A 163 -8.78 -12.81 -36.62
C SER A 163 -9.73 -13.86 -36.04
N PHE A 164 -9.27 -14.74 -35.14
CA PHE A 164 -10.08 -15.76 -34.51
C PHE A 164 -10.94 -15.23 -33.34
N TYR A 165 -10.65 -14.04 -32.82
CA TYR A 165 -11.56 -13.39 -31.87
C TYR A 165 -12.73 -12.74 -32.62
N THR A 166 -13.94 -13.27 -32.43
CA THR A 166 -15.17 -12.67 -32.98
C THR A 166 -15.70 -11.54 -32.09
N LYS A 167 -16.68 -10.78 -32.59
CA LYS A 167 -17.37 -9.77 -31.78
C LYS A 167 -18.14 -10.41 -30.63
N GLU A 168 -18.85 -11.51 -30.89
CA GLU A 168 -19.66 -12.22 -29.89
C GLU A 168 -18.79 -12.78 -28.75
N ALA A 169 -17.60 -13.30 -29.08
CA ALA A 169 -16.63 -13.75 -28.08
C ALA A 169 -16.14 -12.60 -27.20
N ALA A 170 -15.81 -11.45 -27.79
CA ALA A 170 -15.43 -10.24 -27.05
C ALA A 170 -16.55 -9.72 -26.14
N ASP A 171 -17.77 -9.58 -26.67
CA ASP A 171 -18.91 -9.07 -25.92
C ASP A 171 -19.26 -10.02 -24.74
N LYS A 172 -19.07 -11.35 -24.90
CA LYS A 172 -19.22 -12.33 -23.81
C LYS A 172 -18.16 -12.18 -22.72
N VAL A 173 -16.90 -11.93 -23.07
CA VAL A 173 -15.81 -11.69 -22.10
C VAL A 173 -16.05 -10.41 -21.32
N VAL A 174 -16.41 -9.31 -21.99
CA VAL A 174 -16.76 -8.03 -21.33
C VAL A 174 -17.91 -8.23 -20.34
N LYS A 175 -18.99 -8.92 -20.76
CA LYS A 175 -20.14 -9.18 -19.88
C LYS A 175 -19.77 -10.00 -18.64
N LYS A 176 -18.95 -11.05 -18.80
CA LYS A 176 -18.50 -11.86 -17.64
C LYS A 176 -17.69 -11.01 -16.66
N GLN A 177 -16.76 -10.18 -17.14
CA GLN A 177 -15.99 -9.31 -16.25
C GLN A 177 -16.89 -8.30 -15.51
N GLN A 178 -17.87 -7.69 -16.19
CA GLN A 178 -18.86 -6.80 -15.54
C GLN A 178 -19.70 -7.49 -14.44
N GLU A 179 -20.00 -8.79 -14.61
CA GLU A 179 -20.74 -9.58 -13.63
C GLU A 179 -19.86 -9.88 -12.41
N ASN A 180 -18.59 -10.26 -12.62
CA ASN A 180 -17.65 -10.61 -11.55
C ASN A 180 -17.31 -9.43 -10.63
N ILE A 181 -17.31 -8.19 -11.12
CA ILE A 181 -17.06 -6.98 -10.29
C ILE A 181 -18.27 -6.61 -9.42
N LYS A 182 -19.47 -7.14 -9.73
CA LYS A 182 -20.70 -6.85 -8.99
C LYS A 182 -20.97 -7.82 -7.84
N ILE A 183 -20.12 -8.82 -7.66
CA ILE A 183 -20.17 -9.78 -6.56
C ILE A 183 -19.20 -9.28 -5.47
N PRO A 184 -19.67 -8.95 -4.25
CA PRO A 184 -18.86 -8.41 -3.17
C PRO A 184 -18.06 -9.46 -2.39
#